data_AF-A0A973HHD4-F1
#
_entry.id   AF-A0A973HHD4-F1
#
_cell.length_a   1.000
_cell.length_b   1.000
_cell.length_c   1.000
_cell.angle_alpha   90.00
_cell.angle_beta   90.00
_cell.angle_gamma   90.00
#
_symmetry.space_group_name_H-M   'P 1'
#
loop_
_entity.id
_entity.type
_entity.pdbx_description
1 polymer ?
#
loop_
_entity_poly.entity_id
_entity_poly.type
_entity_poly.pdbx_seq_one_letter_code
_entity_poly.pdbx_strand_id
1 'polypeptide(L)'
;MVLGLQESLLSMLKEEQTLLQKLIDSGELKDDIYHPKMKTLHDKNNLCIKHIIDKFGWPTISLVGEEASKAAWLIVQHAILDEQFMNRCLELLQDAINNNDAERWCFAYLKDRTLTMKGKPQIYGTQFDMENGKVVPFPIEKIDIVDELRKELGLDSLVDAT
;
A
#
# COMPACT_ATOMS: atom_id res chain seq x y z
N MET A 1 -15.23 0.96 -21.15
CA MET A 1 -15.74 1.99 -20.21
C MET A 1 -14.69 2.18 -19.13
N VAL A 2 -13.78 3.14 -19.33
CA VAL A 2 -12.71 3.48 -18.38
C VAL A 2 -13.28 4.23 -17.16
N LEU A 3 -14.33 5.04 -17.35
CA LEU A 3 -15.05 5.75 -16.28
C LEU A 3 -15.56 4.81 -15.17
N GLY A 4 -16.07 3.63 -15.54
CA GLY A 4 -16.53 2.65 -14.53
C GLY A 4 -15.39 2.04 -13.71
N LEU A 5 -14.17 1.98 -14.24
CA LEU A 5 -13.01 1.43 -13.51
C LEU A 5 -12.52 2.42 -12.44
N GLN A 6 -12.39 3.70 -12.80
CA GLN A 6 -12.03 4.76 -11.86
C GLN A 6 -13.01 4.82 -10.68
N GLU A 7 -14.31 4.86 -10.96
CA GLU A 7 -15.35 4.90 -9.94
C GLU A 7 -15.31 3.66 -9.02
N SER A 8 -15.03 2.48 -9.59
CA SER A 8 -14.93 1.23 -8.81
C SER A 8 -13.79 1.29 -7.80
N LEU A 9 -12.59 1.71 -8.22
CA LEU A 9 -11.41 1.81 -7.34
C LEU A 9 -11.64 2.81 -6.20
N LEU A 10 -12.18 3.99 -6.52
CA LEU A 10 -12.49 5.01 -5.53
C LEU A 10 -13.59 4.55 -4.56
N SER A 11 -14.59 3.82 -5.04
CA SER A 11 -15.64 3.25 -4.19
C SER A 11 -15.11 2.20 -3.23
N MET A 12 -14.20 1.32 -3.68
CA MET A 12 -13.57 0.31 -2.81
C MET A 12 -12.78 0.95 -1.67
N LEU A 13 -11.96 1.97 -1.99
CA LEU A 13 -11.21 2.70 -0.96
C LEU A 13 -12.15 3.43 0.02
N LYS A 14 -13.19 4.10 -0.50
CA LYS A 14 -14.17 4.80 0.33
C LYS A 14 -14.91 3.85 1.29
N GLU A 15 -15.27 2.65 0.82
CA GLU A 15 -15.89 1.63 1.66
C GLU A 15 -14.97 1.22 2.82
N GLU A 16 -13.68 1.03 2.53
CA GLU A 16 -12.66 0.67 3.51
C GLU A 16 -12.42 1.76 4.56
N GLN A 17 -12.23 3.01 4.13
CA GLN A 17 -12.07 4.16 5.02
C GLN A 17 -13.32 4.38 5.89
N THR A 18 -14.51 4.23 5.31
CA THR A 18 -15.77 4.36 6.04
C THR A 18 -15.90 3.28 7.12
N LEU A 19 -15.51 2.04 6.82
CA LEU A 19 -15.54 0.96 7.79
C LEU A 19 -14.50 1.21 8.90
N LEU A 20 -13.27 1.58 8.54
CA LEU A 20 -12.20 1.88 9.49
C LEU A 20 -12.63 2.98 10.47
N GLN A 21 -13.17 4.09 9.96
CA GLN A 21 -13.63 5.20 10.81
C GLN A 21 -14.73 4.75 11.78
N LYS A 22 -15.70 3.96 11.32
CA LYS A 22 -16.76 3.43 12.19
C LYS A 22 -16.22 2.55 13.32
N LEU A 23 -15.19 1.74 13.04
CA LEU A 23 -14.56 0.88 14.05
C LEU A 23 -13.72 1.66 15.06
N ILE A 24 -13.09 2.76 14.61
CA ILE A 24 -12.42 3.73 15.49
C ILE A 24 -13.46 4.38 16.40
N ASP A 25 -14.53 4.95 15.82
CA ASP A 25 -15.56 5.69 16.56
C ASP A 25 -16.31 4.80 17.57
N SER A 26 -16.49 3.51 17.25
CA SER A 26 -17.13 2.55 18.15
C SER A 26 -16.19 1.93 19.19
N GLY A 27 -14.87 2.17 19.08
CA GLY A 27 -13.88 1.52 19.94
C GLY A 27 -13.75 0.00 19.72
N GLU A 28 -14.18 -0.49 18.57
CA GLU A 28 -14.08 -1.92 18.20
C GLU A 28 -12.65 -2.30 17.76
N LEU A 29 -11.82 -1.33 17.35
CA LEU A 29 -10.40 -1.60 17.07
C LEU A 29 -9.66 -1.88 18.37
N LYS A 30 -9.02 -3.05 18.43
CA LYS A 30 -8.12 -3.45 19.50
C LYS A 30 -6.75 -3.71 18.90
N ASP A 31 -5.70 -3.27 19.58
CA ASP A 31 -4.34 -3.20 19.04
C ASP A 31 -3.79 -4.56 18.57
N ASP A 32 -4.26 -5.66 19.16
CA ASP A 32 -3.64 -6.98 18.97
C ASP A 32 -4.39 -7.93 18.02
N ILE A 33 -5.52 -7.52 17.44
CA ILE A 33 -6.35 -8.42 16.63
C ILE A 33 -6.78 -7.76 15.33
N TYR A 34 -6.48 -8.43 14.22
CA TYR A 34 -7.00 -8.03 12.91
C TYR A 34 -8.53 -8.17 12.89
N HIS A 35 -9.21 -7.03 12.91
CA HIS A 35 -10.65 -6.97 13.10
C HIS A 35 -11.41 -7.78 12.02
N PRO A 36 -12.30 -8.73 12.38
CA PRO A 36 -12.95 -9.61 11.40
C PRO A 36 -13.71 -8.90 10.29
N LYS A 37 -14.38 -7.76 10.59
CA LYS A 37 -15.05 -6.95 9.56
C LYS A 37 -14.06 -6.36 8.54
N MET A 38 -12.89 -5.90 9.00
CA MET A 38 -11.84 -5.40 8.11
C MET A 38 -11.25 -6.52 7.27
N LYS A 39 -11.01 -7.69 7.89
CA LYS A 39 -10.53 -8.87 7.15
C LYS A 39 -11.48 -9.25 6.02
N THR A 40 -12.78 -9.37 6.30
CA THR A 40 -13.78 -9.69 5.27
C THR A 40 -13.78 -8.67 4.13
N LEU A 41 -13.68 -7.37 4.46
CA LEU A 41 -13.63 -6.33 3.44
C LEU A 41 -12.34 -6.39 2.61
N HIS A 42 -11.18 -6.58 3.24
CA HIS A 42 -9.91 -6.72 2.53
C HIS A 42 -9.89 -7.99 1.65
N ASP A 43 -10.47 -9.10 2.10
CA ASP A 43 -10.62 -10.32 1.28
C ASP A 43 -11.47 -10.04 0.03
N LYS A 44 -12.60 -9.33 0.18
CA LYS A 44 -13.43 -8.88 -0.95
C LYS A 44 -12.65 -7.95 -1.88
N ASN A 45 -11.96 -6.95 -1.32
CA ASN A 45 -11.19 -5.98 -2.09
C ASN A 45 -10.06 -6.66 -2.87
N ASN A 46 -9.36 -7.63 -2.26
CA ASN A 46 -8.31 -8.43 -2.87
C ASN A 46 -8.83 -9.20 -4.10
N LEU A 47 -10.01 -9.83 -4.00
CA LEU A 47 -10.63 -10.50 -5.15
C LEU A 47 -10.96 -9.53 -6.29
N CYS A 48 -11.51 -8.36 -5.97
CA CYS A 48 -11.84 -7.34 -6.97
C CYS A 48 -10.61 -6.77 -7.66
N ILE A 49 -9.58 -6.38 -6.92
CA ILE A 49 -8.38 -5.78 -7.49
C ILE A 49 -7.59 -6.78 -8.34
N LYS A 50 -7.57 -8.07 -7.97
CA LYS A 50 -7.00 -9.13 -8.83
C LYS A 50 -7.68 -9.18 -10.18
N HIS A 51 -9.02 -9.16 -10.20
CA HIS A 51 -9.75 -9.17 -11.46
C HIS A 51 -9.46 -7.93 -12.32
N ILE A 52 -9.31 -6.77 -11.69
CA ILE A 52 -8.91 -5.53 -12.35
C ILE A 52 -7.51 -5.71 -12.96
N ILE A 53 -6.54 -6.18 -12.17
CA ILE A 53 -5.16 -6.36 -12.62
C ILE A 53 -5.03 -7.41 -13.72
N ASP A 54 -5.78 -8.51 -13.65
CA ASP A 54 -5.80 -9.55 -14.69
C ASP A 54 -6.32 -9.01 -16.02
N LYS A 55 -7.25 -8.06 -15.99
CA LYS A 55 -7.91 -7.52 -17.18
C LYS A 55 -7.21 -6.30 -17.77
N PHE A 56 -6.65 -5.44 -16.92
CA PHE A 56 -6.16 -4.12 -17.32
C PHE A 56 -4.67 -3.91 -17.04
N GLY A 57 -4.01 -4.83 -16.34
CA GLY A 57 -2.68 -4.58 -15.78
C GLY A 57 -2.75 -3.64 -14.56
N TRP A 58 -1.64 -2.99 -14.23
CA TRP A 58 -1.64 -1.99 -13.16
C TRP A 58 -2.61 -0.84 -13.51
N PRO A 59 -3.49 -0.40 -12.60
CA PRO A 59 -4.33 0.77 -12.83
C PRO A 59 -3.50 2.06 -12.83
N THR A 60 -2.88 2.38 -13.96
CA THR A 60 -1.96 3.52 -14.08
C THR A 60 -2.68 4.87 -14.03
N ILE A 61 -1.92 5.95 -13.84
CA ILE A 61 -2.43 7.33 -13.80
C ILE A 61 -3.14 7.67 -15.12
N SER A 62 -2.57 7.32 -16.27
CA SER A 62 -3.15 7.60 -17.58
C SER A 62 -4.43 6.80 -17.83
N LEU A 63 -4.59 5.64 -17.19
CA LEU A 63 -5.77 4.80 -17.33
C LEU A 63 -6.92 5.27 -16.43
N VAL A 64 -6.67 5.55 -15.16
CA VAL A 64 -7.74 5.77 -14.16
C VAL A 64 -7.67 7.13 -13.46
N GLY A 65 -6.65 7.94 -13.74
CA GLY A 65 -6.35 9.15 -13.00
C GLY A 65 -5.53 8.87 -11.73
N GLU A 66 -4.88 9.91 -11.22
CA GLU A 66 -3.96 9.84 -10.08
C GLU A 66 -4.63 9.27 -8.82
N GLU A 67 -5.79 9.81 -8.46
CA GLU A 67 -6.54 9.40 -7.26
C GLU A 67 -6.93 7.92 -7.28
N ALA A 68 -7.40 7.41 -8.42
CA ALA A 68 -7.81 6.01 -8.52
C ALA A 68 -6.61 5.05 -8.65
N SER A 69 -5.51 5.49 -9.27
CA SER A 69 -4.24 4.75 -9.27
C SER A 69 -3.71 4.60 -7.83
N LYS A 70 -3.75 5.68 -7.05
CA LYS A 70 -3.40 5.66 -5.62
C LYS A 70 -4.36 4.79 -4.80
N ALA A 71 -5.66 4.80 -5.12
CA ALA A 71 -6.63 3.91 -4.48
C ALA A 71 -6.33 2.43 -4.77
N ALA A 72 -5.99 2.09 -6.01
CA ALA A 72 -5.56 0.75 -6.38
C ALA A 72 -4.33 0.30 -5.58
N TRP A 73 -3.33 1.19 -5.48
CA TRP A 73 -2.14 0.93 -4.66
C TRP A 73 -2.49 0.65 -3.20
N LEU A 74 -3.33 1.48 -2.57
CA LEU A 74 -3.68 1.32 -1.16
C LEU A 74 -4.45 0.02 -0.89
N ILE A 75 -5.33 -0.38 -1.82
CA ILE A 75 -6.02 -1.68 -1.76
C ILE A 75 -5.01 -2.84 -1.83
N VAL A 76 -4.02 -2.75 -2.73
CA VAL A 76 -2.94 -3.77 -2.84
C VAL A 76 -2.06 -3.79 -1.59
N GLN A 77 -1.73 -2.62 -1.03
CA GLN A 77 -0.95 -2.47 0.21
C GLN A 77 -1.59 -3.25 1.38
N HIS A 78 -2.91 -3.38 1.37
CA HIS A 78 -3.69 -4.08 2.39
C HIS A 78 -3.98 -5.56 2.09
N ALA A 79 -3.51 -6.09 0.95
CA ALA A 79 -3.59 -7.50 0.59
C ALA A 79 -2.56 -8.38 1.34
N ILE A 80 -2.29 -8.09 2.61
CA ILE A 80 -1.20 -8.69 3.42
C ILE A 80 -1.34 -10.20 3.65
N LEU A 81 -2.48 -10.81 3.31
CA LEU A 81 -2.67 -12.26 3.37
C LEU A 81 -2.34 -12.95 2.03
N ASP A 82 -1.90 -12.19 1.03
CA ASP A 82 -1.63 -12.67 -0.33
C ASP A 82 -0.29 -12.17 -0.88
N GLU A 83 0.77 -12.74 -0.35
CA GLU A 83 2.13 -12.36 -0.68
C GLU A 83 2.45 -12.51 -2.19
N GLN A 84 1.97 -13.58 -2.83
CA GLN A 84 2.23 -13.82 -4.25
C GLN A 84 1.62 -12.72 -5.11
N PHE A 85 0.39 -12.31 -4.78
CA PHE A 85 -0.27 -11.21 -5.46
C PHE A 85 0.45 -9.88 -5.25
N MET A 86 0.90 -9.56 -4.03
CA MET A 86 1.67 -8.34 -3.75
C MET A 86 2.98 -8.29 -4.53
N ASN A 87 3.70 -9.41 -4.63
CA ASN A 87 4.95 -9.49 -5.44
C ASN A 87 4.66 -9.27 -6.93
N ARG A 88 3.60 -9.86 -7.48
CA ARG A 88 3.18 -9.59 -8.86
C ARG A 88 2.84 -8.12 -9.08
N CYS A 89 2.17 -7.49 -8.11
CA CYS A 89 1.85 -6.07 -8.18
C CYS A 89 3.10 -5.18 -8.13
N LEU A 90 4.14 -5.56 -7.39
CA LEU A 90 5.42 -4.84 -7.38
C LEU A 90 6.06 -4.80 -8.78
N GLU A 91 6.03 -5.91 -9.51
CA GLU A 91 6.56 -5.97 -10.89
C GLU A 91 5.77 -5.04 -11.82
N LEU A 92 4.44 -5.12 -11.78
CA LEU A 92 3.57 -4.26 -12.60
C LEU A 92 3.69 -2.77 -12.26
N LEU A 93 3.81 -2.45 -10.97
CA LEU A 93 4.02 -1.08 -10.50
C LEU A 93 5.40 -0.56 -10.92
N GLN A 94 6.43 -1.39 -10.90
CA GLN A 94 7.76 -1.02 -11.40
C GLN A 94 7.72 -0.68 -12.90
N ASP A 95 6.99 -1.47 -13.70
CA ASP A 95 6.80 -1.20 -15.13
C ASP A 95 6.04 0.11 -15.35
N ALA A 96 4.99 0.37 -14.57
CA ALA A 96 4.25 1.64 -14.62
C ALA A 96 5.14 2.84 -14.27
N ILE A 97 5.98 2.72 -13.25
CA ILE A 97 6.97 3.75 -12.85
C ILE A 97 8.00 4.00 -13.95
N ASN A 98 8.51 2.94 -14.60
CA ASN A 98 9.46 3.07 -15.70
C ASN A 98 8.87 3.86 -16.88
N ASN A 99 7.54 3.81 -17.03
CA ASN A 99 6.78 4.58 -18.02
C ASN A 99 6.32 5.96 -17.50
N ASN A 100 6.73 6.37 -16.29
CA ASN A 100 6.26 7.58 -15.60
C ASN A 100 4.73 7.66 -15.47
N ASP A 101 4.07 6.52 -15.24
CA ASP A 101 2.62 6.39 -15.19
C ASP A 101 2.10 5.85 -13.84
N ALA A 102 2.96 5.91 -12.82
CA ALA A 102 2.63 5.64 -11.43
C ALA A 102 3.57 6.40 -10.49
N GLU A 103 3.08 6.68 -9.30
CA GLU A 103 3.83 7.33 -8.22
C GLU A 103 4.96 6.44 -7.71
N ARG A 104 6.18 6.98 -7.65
CA ARG A 104 7.39 6.21 -7.26
C ARG A 104 7.39 5.78 -5.81
N TRP A 105 6.88 6.64 -4.92
CA TRP A 105 6.79 6.34 -3.49
C TRP A 105 5.88 5.14 -3.19
N CYS A 106 4.89 4.84 -4.04
CA CYS A 106 4.05 3.65 -3.91
C CYS A 106 4.88 2.36 -3.93
N PHE A 107 5.94 2.32 -4.74
CA PHE A 107 6.83 1.16 -4.82
C PHE A 107 7.63 0.98 -3.53
N ALA A 108 8.15 2.07 -2.96
CA ALA A 108 8.90 2.02 -1.70
C ALA A 108 8.08 1.37 -0.58
N TYR A 109 6.85 1.84 -0.39
CA TYR A 109 5.94 1.34 0.64
C TYR A 109 5.52 -0.11 0.41
N LEU A 110 5.19 -0.47 -0.83
CA LEU A 110 4.77 -1.83 -1.14
C LEU A 110 5.96 -2.80 -0.97
N LYS A 111 7.16 -2.38 -1.39
CA LYS A 111 8.38 -3.17 -1.30
C LYS A 111 8.72 -3.46 0.15
N ASP A 112 8.81 -2.42 0.98
CA ASP A 112 9.12 -2.57 2.39
C ASP A 112 8.05 -3.39 3.12
N ARG A 113 6.75 -3.21 2.81
CA ARG A 113 5.67 -4.03 3.36
C ARG A 113 5.87 -5.52 3.08
N THR A 114 6.22 -5.89 1.84
CA THR A 114 6.49 -7.30 1.51
C THR A 114 7.74 -7.86 2.22
N LEU A 115 8.73 -7.02 2.53
CA LEU A 115 9.93 -7.43 3.26
C LEU A 115 9.63 -7.61 4.75
N THR A 116 8.99 -6.64 5.39
CA THR A 116 8.70 -6.69 6.83
C THR A 116 7.71 -7.78 7.19
N MET A 117 6.73 -8.08 6.33
CA MET A 117 5.85 -9.24 6.49
C MET A 117 6.61 -10.58 6.51
N LYS A 118 7.81 -10.63 5.92
CA LYS A 118 8.70 -11.80 5.93
C LYS A 118 9.74 -11.76 7.05
N GLY A 119 9.65 -10.79 7.97
CA GLY A 119 10.65 -10.54 9.00
C GLY A 119 12.01 -10.10 8.43
N LYS A 120 12.04 -9.58 7.19
CA LYS A 120 13.27 -9.10 6.56
C LYS A 120 13.43 -7.59 6.78
N PRO A 121 14.69 -7.10 6.84
CA PRO A 121 14.93 -5.67 6.85
C PRO A 121 14.32 -4.98 5.62
N GLN A 122 13.81 -3.78 5.83
CA GLN A 122 13.25 -2.93 4.78
C GLN A 122 14.35 -2.11 4.08
N ILE A 123 14.05 -1.59 2.89
CA ILE A 123 15.01 -0.84 2.07
C ILE A 123 14.84 0.67 2.27
N TYR A 124 13.59 1.15 2.34
CA TYR A 124 13.28 2.59 2.31
C TYR A 124 12.80 3.14 3.65
N GLY A 125 12.58 2.29 4.66
CA GLY A 125 12.20 2.77 5.99
C GLY A 125 10.75 3.26 6.05
N THR A 126 9.82 2.67 5.29
CA THR A 126 8.43 3.14 5.20
C THR A 126 7.47 2.44 6.16
N GLN A 127 7.91 1.36 6.81
CA GLN A 127 7.12 0.60 7.77
C GLN A 127 7.63 0.85 9.18
N PHE A 128 6.69 1.13 10.09
CA PHE A 128 6.97 1.56 11.45
C PHE A 128 6.22 0.71 12.47
N ASP A 129 6.72 0.74 13.69
CA ASP A 129 6.10 0.25 14.90
C ASP A 129 5.99 1.39 15.93
N MET A 130 5.25 1.15 17.01
CA MET A 130 5.12 2.06 18.14
C MET A 130 5.88 1.50 19.35
N GLU A 131 7.06 2.06 19.63
CA GLU A 131 7.86 1.70 20.80
C GLU A 131 7.84 2.82 21.83
N ASN A 132 7.33 2.54 23.04
CA ASN A 132 7.25 3.50 24.14
C ASN A 132 6.58 4.84 23.74
N GLY A 133 5.56 4.77 22.89
CA GLY A 133 4.82 5.95 22.39
C GLY A 133 5.55 6.75 21.31
N LYS A 134 6.65 6.22 20.75
CA LYS A 134 7.38 6.81 19.62
C LYS A 134 7.21 5.94 18.38
N VAL A 135 7.11 6.59 17.22
CA VAL A 135 7.16 5.92 15.92
C VAL A 135 8.60 5.51 15.66
N VAL A 136 8.85 4.21 15.49
CA VAL A 136 10.18 3.66 15.23
C VAL A 136 10.12 2.81 13.96
N PRO A 137 11.03 2.97 13.00
CA PRO A 137 11.02 2.14 11.79
C PRO A 137 11.43 0.70 12.13
N PHE A 138 10.82 -0.28 11.45
CA PHE A 138 11.35 -1.64 11.45
C PHE A 138 12.81 -1.68 10.94
N PRO A 139 13.59 -2.74 11.22
CA PRO A 139 15.00 -2.82 10.81
C PRO A 139 15.21 -2.48 9.34
N ILE A 140 16.19 -1.61 9.04
CA ILE A 140 16.54 -1.14 7.70
C ILE A 140 17.85 -1.79 7.26
N GLU A 141 17.92 -2.32 6.03
CA GLU A 141 19.08 -3.05 5.53
C GLU A 141 20.35 -2.18 5.46
N LYS A 142 20.20 -0.94 4.99
CA LYS A 142 21.31 0.01 4.85
C LYS A 142 20.90 1.40 5.33
N ILE A 143 20.96 1.60 6.64
CA ILE A 143 20.58 2.87 7.28
C ILE A 143 21.39 4.06 6.74
N ASP A 144 22.68 3.87 6.44
CA ASP A 144 23.58 4.96 6.03
C ASP A 144 23.23 5.60 4.69
N ILE A 145 22.47 4.91 3.83
CA ILE A 145 22.08 5.40 2.50
C ILE A 145 20.56 5.52 2.33
N VAL A 146 19.79 5.30 3.40
CA VAL A 146 18.32 5.23 3.31
C VAL A 146 17.72 6.52 2.75
N ASP A 147 18.24 7.67 3.17
CA ASP A 147 17.73 8.98 2.72
C ASP A 147 18.04 9.25 1.24
N GLU A 148 19.15 8.73 0.71
CA GLU A 148 19.47 8.80 -0.71
C GLU A 148 18.44 7.99 -1.52
N LEU A 149 18.16 6.75 -1.09
CA LEU A 149 17.17 5.88 -1.72
C LEU A 149 15.75 6.44 -1.65
N ARG A 150 15.39 7.06 -0.52
CA ARG A 150 14.10 7.72 -0.30
C ARG A 150 13.92 8.90 -1.26
N LYS A 151 14.94 9.74 -1.37
CA LYS A 151 14.93 10.91 -2.27
C LYS A 151 14.74 10.52 -3.73
N GLU A 152 15.36 9.42 -4.19
CA GLU A 152 15.18 8.92 -5.57
C GLU A 152 13.71 8.59 -5.92
N LEU A 153 12.92 8.21 -4.90
CA LEU A 153 11.50 7.87 -5.04
C LEU A 153 10.54 9.00 -4.61
N GLY A 154 11.08 10.18 -4.30
CA GLY A 154 10.29 11.35 -3.91
C GLY A 154 9.76 11.31 -2.48
N LEU A 155 10.41 10.55 -1.59
CA LEU A 155 10.11 10.52 -0.16
C LEU A 155 10.94 11.55 0.61
N ASP A 156 10.37 12.06 1.71
CA ASP A 156 11.08 12.87 2.70
C ASP A 156 12.17 12.05 3.41
N SER A 157 13.03 12.68 4.23
CA SER A 157 14.04 11.95 5.01
C SER A 157 13.39 10.94 5.97
N LEU A 158 14.15 9.94 6.44
CA LEU A 158 13.67 8.98 7.43
C LEU A 158 13.27 9.69 8.73
N VAL A 159 14.03 10.71 9.13
CA VAL A 159 13.77 11.50 10.35
C VAL A 159 12.46 12.27 10.24
N ASP A 160 12.15 12.85 9.08
CA ASP A 160 10.88 13.58 8.89
C ASP A 160 9.66 12.65 8.87
N ALA A 161 9.87 11.36 8.59
CA ALA A 161 8.82 10.35 8.55
C ALA A 161 8.55 9.64 9.88
N THR A 162 9.34 9.91 10.92
CA THR A 162 9.27 9.29 12.26
C THR A 162 9.06 10.32 13.35
#